data_AF-A0A3D8JAX7-F1
#
_entry.id   AF-A0A3D8JAX7-F1
#
_cell.length_a   1.000
_cell.length_b   1.000
_cell.length_c   1.000
_cell.angle_alpha   90.00
_cell.angle_beta   90.00
_cell.angle_gamma   90.00
#
_symmetry.space_group_name_H-M   'P 1'
#
loop_
_entity.id
_entity.type
_entity.pdbx_description
1 polymer ?
#
loop_
_entity_poly.entity_id
_entity_poly.type
_entity_poly.pdbx_seq_one_letter_code
_entity_poly.pdbx_strand_id
1 'polypeptide(L)'
;MKKTFWPFGILLVIVFGVLLLVALVYISLIQPNPNDNAYMQKYRDVEKNIDVLLSDSKVFLENYSVYLSANQKYTLQDELIPPYLIKAKKIEKTQQNIFLQTPSKLYLFLVSKTKNQEIKILNYQVFATRYYDNDYKNKFDLLAEDANLKSFDFAPQKQGRWKITLEITFLYHQKESKVYLQRDFVVKN
;
A
#
# COMPACT_ATOMS: atom_id res chain seq x y z
N MET A 1 1.89 -42.27 55.32
CA MET A 1 1.52 -40.86 55.08
C MET A 1 1.33 -40.66 53.57
N LYS A 2 0.13 -40.29 53.10
CA LYS A 2 -0.13 -40.05 51.66
C LYS A 2 0.64 -38.78 51.23
N LYS A 3 1.52 -38.90 50.24
CA LYS A 3 2.21 -37.74 49.66
C LYS A 3 1.19 -36.95 48.83
N THR A 4 0.91 -35.72 49.23
CA THR A 4 0.04 -34.79 48.51
C THR A 4 0.84 -34.14 47.38
N PHE A 5 0.51 -34.47 46.13
CA PHE A 5 1.18 -33.92 44.94
C PHE A 5 0.72 -32.50 44.58
N TRP A 6 -0.09 -31.87 45.43
CA TRP A 6 -0.66 -30.53 45.23
C TRP A 6 0.38 -29.43 44.95
N PRO A 7 1.56 -29.40 45.62
CA PRO A 7 2.60 -28.41 45.31
C PRO A 7 3.17 -28.56 43.90
N PHE A 8 3.32 -29.79 43.41
CA PHE A 8 3.82 -30.06 42.05
C PHE A 8 2.79 -29.70 40.98
N GLY A 9 1.49 -29.89 41.27
CA GLY A 9 0.42 -29.45 40.38
C GLY A 9 0.43 -27.93 40.18
N ILE A 10 0.58 -27.16 41.25
CA ILE A 10 0.69 -25.69 41.18
C ILE A 10 1.94 -25.27 40.42
N LEU A 11 3.09 -25.90 40.71
CA LEU A 11 4.33 -25.63 40.00
C LEU A 11 4.19 -25.84 38.48
N LEU A 12 3.52 -26.94 38.08
CA LEU A 12 3.30 -27.27 36.67
C LEU A 12 2.41 -26.22 35.98
N VAL A 13 1.33 -25.76 36.64
CA VAL A 13 0.46 -24.72 36.09
C VAL A 13 1.21 -23.40 35.92
N ILE A 14 2.06 -23.03 36.88
CA ILE A 14 2.88 -21.81 36.78
C ILE A 14 3.85 -21.90 35.60
N VAL A 15 4.59 -23.01 35.48
CA VAL A 15 5.53 -23.21 34.36
C VAL A 15 4.80 -23.20 33.02
N PHE A 16 3.64 -23.85 32.94
CA PHE A 16 2.82 -23.85 31.74
C PHE A 16 2.31 -22.45 31.39
N GLY A 17 1.89 -21.66 32.38
CA GLY A 17 1.48 -20.27 32.20
C GLY A 17 2.62 -19.40 31.66
N VAL A 18 3.83 -19.56 32.18
CA VAL A 18 5.02 -18.84 31.67
C VAL A 18 5.31 -19.23 30.22
N LEU A 19 5.26 -20.52 29.88
CA LEU A 19 5.46 -21.00 28.51
C LEU A 19 4.42 -20.42 27.54
N LEU A 20 3.15 -20.36 27.94
CA LEU A 20 2.09 -19.74 27.15
C LEU A 20 2.32 -18.25 26.92
N LEU A 21 2.76 -17.51 27.94
CA LEU A 21 3.10 -16.09 27.81
C LEU A 21 4.24 -15.87 26.81
N VAL A 22 5.31 -16.67 26.92
CA VAL A 22 6.45 -16.60 25.99
C VAL A 22 6.00 -16.91 24.55
N ALA A 23 5.17 -17.94 24.37
CA ALA A 23 4.63 -18.29 23.05
C ALA A 23 3.77 -17.15 22.46
N LEU A 24 2.95 -16.50 23.28
CA LEU A 24 2.10 -15.39 22.86
C LEU A 24 2.92 -14.17 22.41
N VAL A 25 3.96 -13.81 23.18
CA VAL A 25 4.90 -12.74 22.82
C VAL A 25 5.63 -13.09 21.51
N TYR A 26 6.10 -14.32 21.37
CA TYR A 26 6.79 -14.78 20.16
C TYR A 26 5.90 -14.70 18.92
N ILE A 27 4.64 -15.16 19.00
CA ILE A 27 3.67 -15.07 17.91
C ILE A 27 3.42 -13.60 17.55
N SER A 28 3.27 -12.73 18.56
CA SER A 28 3.07 -11.29 18.35
C SER A 28 4.25 -10.60 17.68
N LEU A 29 5.49 -11.07 17.90
CA LEU A 29 6.69 -10.51 17.26
C LEU A 29 6.83 -10.94 15.80
N ILE A 30 6.35 -12.13 15.45
CA ILE A 30 6.49 -12.68 14.09
C ILE A 30 5.40 -12.19 13.17
N GLN A 31 4.21 -11.91 13.68
CA GLN A 31 3.06 -11.57 12.84
C GLN A 31 3.31 -10.23 12.13
N PRO A 32 3.54 -10.22 10.80
CA PRO A 32 3.78 -8.99 10.08
C PRO A 32 2.48 -8.18 10.03
N ASN A 33 2.57 -6.87 10.22
CA ASN A 33 1.41 -5.99 10.02
C ASN A 33 1.11 -5.94 8.50
N PRO A 34 -0.06 -6.40 8.04
CA PRO A 34 -0.40 -6.43 6.61
C PRO A 34 -0.46 -5.03 5.96
N ASN A 35 -0.44 -3.95 6.76
CA ASN A 35 -0.53 -2.56 6.29
C ASN A 35 0.78 -1.76 6.41
N ASP A 36 1.91 -2.37 6.77
CA ASP A 36 3.20 -1.67 6.98
C ASP A 36 3.72 -0.92 5.73
N ASN A 37 3.16 -1.20 4.56
CA ASN A 37 3.69 -0.79 3.26
C ASN A 37 2.89 0.28 2.53
N ALA A 38 1.94 0.95 3.19
CA ALA A 38 1.05 1.92 2.53
C ALA A 38 1.80 3.06 1.84
N TYR A 39 2.89 3.54 2.47
CA TYR A 39 3.74 4.64 1.99
C TYR A 39 5.14 4.17 1.61
N MET A 40 5.34 2.86 1.48
CA MET A 40 6.66 2.29 1.15
C MET A 40 7.78 2.64 2.14
N GLN A 41 7.38 3.04 3.34
CA GLN A 41 8.22 3.43 4.46
C GLN A 41 7.79 2.58 5.66
N LYS A 42 8.68 2.44 6.65
CA LYS A 42 8.35 1.71 7.88
C LYS A 42 7.22 2.41 8.61
N TYR A 43 6.30 1.65 9.20
CA TYR A 43 5.16 2.19 9.94
C TYR A 43 5.52 3.31 10.92
N ARG A 44 6.59 3.15 11.71
CA ARG A 44 7.06 4.16 12.67
C ARG A 44 7.43 5.49 12.00
N ASP A 45 8.04 5.42 10.82
CA ASP A 45 8.47 6.62 10.10
C ASP A 45 7.26 7.32 9.46
N VAL A 46 6.28 6.53 8.97
CA VAL A 46 4.99 7.04 8.50
C VAL A 46 4.22 7.71 9.62
N GLU A 47 4.09 7.06 10.79
CA GLU A 47 3.38 7.59 11.96
C GLU A 47 3.97 8.91 12.43
N LYS A 48 5.30 8.99 12.52
CA LYS A 48 6.00 10.22 12.92
C LYS A 48 5.77 11.40 11.95
N ASN A 49 5.52 11.12 10.68
CA ASN A 49 5.45 12.14 9.62
C ASN A 49 4.08 12.17 8.91
N ILE A 50 3.05 11.58 9.51
CA ILE A 50 1.75 11.39 8.85
C ILE A 50 1.11 12.71 8.45
N ASP A 51 1.23 13.74 9.29
CA ASP A 51 0.69 15.07 9.03
C ASP A 51 1.29 15.69 7.76
N VAL A 52 2.61 15.50 7.57
CA VAL A 52 3.32 15.97 6.37
C VAL A 52 2.84 15.20 5.14
N LEU A 53 2.76 13.87 5.23
CA LEU A 53 2.30 13.02 4.13
C LEU A 53 0.87 13.35 3.69
N LEU A 54 -0.02 13.59 4.65
CA LEU A 54 -1.42 13.97 4.38
C LEU A 54 -1.52 15.38 3.80
N SER A 55 -0.76 16.33 4.34
CA SER A 55 -0.70 17.70 3.82
C SER A 55 -0.20 17.72 2.38
N ASP A 56 0.92 17.06 2.10
CA ASP A 56 1.52 16.99 0.76
C ASP A 56 0.57 16.29 -0.23
N SER A 57 -0.10 15.21 0.21
CA SER A 57 -1.12 14.54 -0.59
C SER A 57 -2.30 15.47 -0.91
N LYS A 58 -2.76 16.26 0.06
CA LYS A 58 -3.87 17.20 -0.14
C LYS A 58 -3.49 18.29 -1.14
N VAL A 59 -2.33 18.91 -0.95
CA VAL A 59 -1.80 19.93 -1.87
C VAL A 59 -1.72 19.38 -3.30
N PHE A 60 -1.18 18.17 -3.46
CA PHE A 60 -1.12 17.53 -4.77
C PHE A 60 -2.51 17.29 -5.37
N LEU A 61 -3.45 16.73 -4.59
CA LEU A 61 -4.79 16.38 -5.06
C LEU A 61 -5.70 17.58 -5.36
N GLU A 62 -5.45 18.74 -4.77
CA GLU A 62 -6.13 19.99 -5.15
C GLU A 62 -5.72 20.44 -6.56
N ASN A 63 -4.49 20.12 -6.97
CA ASN A 63 -3.93 20.53 -8.26
C ASN A 63 -4.12 19.47 -9.35
N TYR A 64 -4.09 18.19 -9.00
CA TYR A 64 -4.11 17.07 -9.96
C TYR A 64 -5.09 15.95 -9.55
N SER A 65 -5.57 15.21 -10.55
CA SER A 65 -6.05 13.84 -10.40
C SER A 65 -5.17 12.91 -11.24
N VAL A 66 -4.94 11.71 -10.72
CA VAL A 66 -4.13 10.70 -11.40
C VAL A 66 -4.98 9.48 -11.65
N TYR A 67 -4.91 8.94 -12.87
CA TYR A 67 -5.65 7.75 -13.27
C TYR A 67 -4.69 6.71 -13.85
N LEU A 68 -4.98 5.44 -13.60
CA LEU A 68 -4.22 4.31 -14.12
C LEU A 68 -5.16 3.32 -14.79
N SER A 69 -5.04 3.18 -16.10
CA SER A 69 -5.93 2.35 -16.92
C SER A 69 -5.13 1.39 -17.78
N ALA A 70 -5.67 0.18 -17.99
CA ALA A 70 -5.14 -0.75 -19.00
C ALA A 70 -5.54 -0.34 -20.42
N ASN A 71 -6.51 0.55 -20.55
CA ASN A 71 -6.92 1.11 -21.83
C ASN A 71 -6.18 2.44 -22.07
N GLN A 72 -6.04 2.83 -23.34
CA GLN A 72 -5.51 4.15 -23.74
C GLN A 72 -6.45 5.32 -23.39
N LYS A 73 -7.48 5.07 -22.59
CA LYS A 73 -8.42 6.07 -22.06
C LYS A 73 -8.66 5.78 -20.57
N TYR A 74 -8.80 6.84 -19.78
CA TYR A 74 -9.16 6.74 -18.37
C TYR A 74 -10.66 6.93 -18.15
N THR A 75 -11.19 6.27 -17.14
CA THR A 75 -12.52 6.50 -16.59
C THR A 75 -12.38 7.06 -15.18
N LEU A 76 -13.39 7.75 -14.65
CA LEU A 76 -13.41 8.20 -13.24
C LEU A 76 -13.16 7.06 -12.25
N GLN A 77 -13.52 5.84 -12.64
CA GLN A 77 -13.28 4.67 -11.80
C GLN A 77 -11.80 4.39 -11.63
N ASP A 78 -10.92 4.78 -12.56
CA ASP A 78 -9.47 4.47 -12.65
C ASP A 78 -8.59 5.37 -11.77
N GLU A 79 -9.19 6.27 -10.99
CA GLU A 79 -8.46 7.22 -10.15
C GLU A 79 -7.59 6.49 -9.11
N LEU A 80 -6.35 6.93 -8.93
CA LEU A 80 -5.52 6.48 -7.81
C LEU A 80 -5.80 7.38 -6.60
N ILE A 81 -5.87 6.76 -5.43
CA ILE A 81 -6.24 7.43 -4.19
C ILE A 81 -5.12 7.28 -3.16
N PRO A 82 -4.89 8.28 -2.29
CA PRO A 82 -3.92 8.16 -1.21
C PRO A 82 -4.34 7.08 -0.20
N PRO A 83 -3.39 6.34 0.39
CA PRO A 83 -3.71 5.23 1.28
C PRO A 83 -4.58 5.57 2.49
N TYR A 84 -4.38 6.73 3.12
CA TYR A 84 -5.16 7.16 4.29
C TYR A 84 -6.42 7.98 3.96
N LEU A 85 -6.63 8.34 2.68
CA LEU A 85 -7.80 9.11 2.25
C LEU A 85 -8.89 8.24 1.61
N ILE A 86 -8.77 6.91 1.75
CA ILE A 86 -9.81 5.96 1.38
C ILE A 86 -10.98 6.15 2.35
N LYS A 87 -11.99 6.92 1.93
CA LYS A 87 -13.24 7.01 2.67
C LYS A 87 -13.85 5.61 2.77
N ALA A 88 -14.33 5.23 3.95
CA ALA A 88 -15.17 4.05 4.11
C ALA A 88 -16.37 4.18 3.17
N LYS A 89 -16.31 3.51 2.03
CA LYS A 89 -17.34 3.60 1.00
C LYS A 89 -18.57 2.89 1.53
N LYS A 90 -19.74 3.53 1.53
CA LYS A 90 -21.01 2.82 1.73
C LYS A 90 -21.02 1.63 0.77
N ILE A 91 -21.37 0.45 1.28
CA ILE A 91 -21.47 -0.80 0.51
C ILE A 91 -22.64 -0.66 -0.47
N GLU A 92 -22.47 0.15 -1.50
CA GLU A 92 -23.39 0.25 -2.62
C GLU A 92 -22.62 -0.19 -3.85
N LYS A 93 -22.84 -1.48 -4.16
CA LYS A 93 -22.43 -2.21 -5.36
C LYS A 93 -20.92 -2.37 -5.53
N THR A 94 -20.49 -3.60 -5.21
CA THR A 94 -19.39 -4.36 -5.80
C THR A 94 -18.33 -3.48 -6.45
N GLN A 95 -17.18 -3.30 -5.79
CA GLN A 95 -15.94 -2.92 -6.48
C GLN A 95 -15.88 -3.77 -7.75
N GLN A 96 -16.00 -3.13 -8.92
CA GLN A 96 -15.65 -3.78 -10.16
C GLN A 96 -14.15 -4.01 -10.06
N ASN A 97 -13.78 -5.19 -9.56
CA ASN A 97 -12.42 -5.68 -9.60
C ASN A 97 -11.96 -5.49 -11.05
N ILE A 98 -11.01 -4.58 -11.28
CA ILE A 98 -10.45 -4.42 -12.61
C ILE A 98 -9.67 -5.70 -12.88
N PHE A 99 -10.24 -6.51 -13.78
CA PHE A 99 -9.59 -7.72 -14.23
C PHE A 99 -8.57 -7.35 -15.30
N LEU A 100 -7.30 -7.62 -15.01
CA LEU A 100 -6.21 -7.46 -15.97
C LEU A 100 -5.90 -8.82 -16.58
N GLN A 101 -5.93 -8.89 -17.91
CA GLN A 101 -5.34 -9.99 -18.68
C GLN A 101 -3.84 -9.73 -18.78
N THR A 102 -3.01 -10.73 -18.51
CA THR A 102 -1.56 -10.56 -18.47
C THR A 102 -0.89 -11.15 -19.72
N PRO A 103 0.17 -10.53 -20.26
CA PRO A 103 0.75 -9.23 -19.87
C PRO A 103 -0.13 -8.04 -20.32
N SER A 104 -0.18 -6.98 -19.50
CA SER A 104 -0.91 -5.75 -19.81
C SER A 104 0.00 -4.53 -19.75
N LYS A 105 -0.18 -3.60 -20.68
CA LYS A 105 0.44 -2.27 -20.61
C LYS A 105 -0.51 -1.32 -19.90
N LEU A 106 -0.05 -0.68 -18.84
CA LEU A 106 -0.84 0.29 -18.08
C LEU A 106 -0.42 1.71 -18.45
N TYR A 107 -1.41 2.59 -18.59
CA TYR A 107 -1.25 3.99 -18.99
C TYR A 107 -1.57 4.90 -17.82
N LEU A 108 -0.66 5.83 -17.56
CA LEU A 108 -0.76 6.83 -16.51
C LEU A 108 -1.31 8.13 -17.10
N PHE A 109 -2.39 8.64 -16.51
CA PHE A 109 -2.99 9.91 -16.91
C PHE A 109 -2.95 10.89 -15.75
N LEU A 110 -2.23 11.99 -15.94
CA LEU A 110 -2.22 13.12 -15.02
C LEU A 110 -3.14 14.21 -15.57
N VAL A 111 -4.17 14.57 -14.80
CA VAL A 111 -5.17 15.59 -15.19
C VAL A 111 -5.06 16.77 -14.24
N SER A 112 -4.75 17.95 -14.77
CA SER A 112 -4.72 19.21 -14.00
C SER A 112 -6.14 19.65 -13.65
N LYS A 113 -6.39 19.95 -12.38
CA LYS A 113 -7.66 20.51 -11.87
C LYS A 113 -7.66 22.03 -11.87
N THR A 114 -6.51 22.63 -11.61
CA THR A 114 -6.34 24.09 -11.59
C THR A 114 -5.52 24.58 -12.76
N LYS A 115 -5.68 25.86 -13.11
CA LYS A 115 -4.87 26.57 -14.10
C LYS A 115 -3.59 27.17 -13.51
N ASN A 116 -3.54 27.40 -12.19
CA ASN A 116 -2.35 27.90 -11.50
C ASN A 116 -1.50 26.71 -11.03
N GLN A 117 -0.59 26.26 -11.88
CA GLN A 117 0.30 25.14 -11.57
C GLN A 117 1.52 25.64 -10.80
N GLU A 118 1.44 25.65 -9.47
CA GLU A 118 2.59 25.92 -8.58
C GLU A 118 3.42 24.66 -8.30
N ILE A 119 2.94 23.49 -8.77
CA ILE A 119 3.57 22.19 -8.56
C ILE A 119 4.34 21.79 -9.82
N LYS A 120 5.64 21.53 -9.67
CA LYS A 120 6.47 20.94 -10.74
C LYS A 120 6.77 19.48 -10.41
N ILE A 121 6.35 18.56 -11.28
CA ILE A 121 6.65 17.14 -11.09
C ILE A 121 8.10 16.86 -11.48
N LEU A 122 8.80 16.11 -10.63
CA LEU A 122 10.22 15.79 -10.78
C LEU A 122 10.43 14.34 -11.20
N ASN A 123 9.72 13.39 -10.57
CA ASN A 123 9.90 11.97 -10.83
C ASN A 123 8.62 11.17 -10.54
N TYR A 124 8.44 10.07 -11.26
CA TYR A 124 7.44 9.04 -10.98
C TYR A 124 8.14 7.72 -10.70
N GLN A 125 7.73 7.04 -9.64
CA GLN A 125 8.12 5.65 -9.37
C GLN A 125 6.86 4.80 -9.21
N VAL A 126 6.83 3.66 -9.90
CA VAL A 126 5.70 2.73 -9.87
C VAL A 126 6.14 1.43 -9.23
N PHE A 127 5.36 0.99 -8.27
CA PHE A 127 5.63 -0.23 -7.53
C PHE A 127 4.42 -1.15 -7.55
N ALA A 128 4.68 -2.45 -7.55
CA ALA A 128 3.65 -3.46 -7.39
C ALA A 128 3.89 -4.31 -6.14
N THR A 129 2.78 -4.67 -5.48
CA THR A 129 2.78 -5.58 -4.34
C THR A 129 1.59 -6.52 -4.46
N ARG A 130 1.81 -7.82 -4.22
CA ARG A 130 0.73 -8.81 -4.20
C ARG A 130 0.16 -8.96 -2.80
N TYR A 131 -1.17 -8.96 -2.68
CA TYR A 131 -1.83 -9.24 -1.41
C TYR A 131 -1.68 -10.70 -1.00
N TYR A 132 -1.55 -10.95 0.31
CA TYR A 132 -1.48 -12.29 0.92
C TYR A 132 -0.38 -13.20 0.37
N ASP A 133 0.74 -12.61 -0.06
CA ASP A 133 1.91 -13.38 -0.47
C ASP A 133 2.90 -13.49 0.71
N ASN A 134 2.83 -14.62 1.43
CA ASN A 134 3.66 -14.90 2.60
C ASN A 134 5.17 -14.97 2.27
N ASP A 135 5.51 -15.29 1.02
CA ASP A 135 6.90 -15.30 0.53
C ASP A 135 7.38 -13.88 0.21
N TYR A 136 6.44 -12.97 -0.03
CA TYR A 136 6.63 -11.60 -0.45
C TYR A 136 6.67 -10.68 0.79
N LYS A 137 7.72 -10.84 1.58
CA LYS A 137 8.04 -10.08 2.80
C LYS A 137 8.19 -8.57 2.54
N ASN A 138 7.10 -7.86 2.26
CA ASN A 138 7.12 -6.41 1.99
C ASN A 138 8.05 -6.00 0.83
N LYS A 139 8.32 -6.91 -0.11
CA LYS A 139 9.04 -6.53 -1.33
C LYS A 139 8.13 -5.69 -2.21
N PHE A 140 8.70 -4.67 -2.82
CA PHE A 140 8.04 -3.89 -3.85
C PHE A 140 8.82 -4.17 -5.13
N ASP A 141 8.12 -4.63 -6.16
CA ASP A 141 8.73 -4.69 -7.48
C ASP A 141 8.61 -3.30 -8.09
N LEU A 142 9.76 -2.62 -8.25
CA LEU A 142 9.83 -1.39 -9.03
C LEU A 142 9.55 -1.74 -10.49
N LEU A 143 8.41 -1.27 -11.00
CA LEU A 143 7.99 -1.52 -12.37
C LEU A 143 8.51 -0.46 -13.34
N ALA A 144 8.60 0.79 -12.89
CA ALA A 144 9.08 1.89 -13.70
C ALA A 144 9.56 3.06 -12.83
N GLU A 145 10.57 3.77 -13.32
CA GLU A 145 11.05 5.04 -12.78
C GLU A 145 11.40 5.97 -13.95
N ASP A 146 10.67 7.08 -14.08
CA ASP A 146 10.88 8.07 -15.14
C ASP A 146 10.24 9.40 -14.76
N ALA A 147 10.89 10.52 -15.08
CA ALA A 147 10.34 11.88 -14.92
C ALA A 147 9.14 12.16 -15.84
N ASN A 148 9.03 11.48 -16.98
CA ASN A 148 7.96 11.66 -17.96
C ASN A 148 7.16 10.37 -18.19
N LEU A 149 6.92 9.61 -17.12
CA LEU A 149 6.22 8.33 -17.21
C LEU A 149 4.80 8.47 -17.80
N LYS A 150 4.56 7.82 -18.95
CA LYS A 150 3.23 7.76 -19.59
C LYS A 150 2.60 6.38 -19.52
N SER A 151 3.42 5.33 -19.47
CA SER A 151 2.98 3.94 -19.44
C SER A 151 4.10 3.03 -18.98
N PHE A 152 3.74 1.86 -18.46
CA PHE A 152 4.67 0.81 -18.08
C PHE A 152 4.07 -0.57 -18.35
N ASP A 153 4.93 -1.57 -18.52
CA ASP A 153 4.50 -2.94 -18.71
C ASP A 153 4.26 -3.61 -17.36
N PHE A 154 3.14 -4.30 -17.25
CA PHE A 154 2.74 -5.07 -16.08
C PHE A 154 2.50 -6.53 -16.46
N ALA A 155 3.48 -7.37 -16.15
CA ALA A 155 3.49 -8.80 -16.45
C ALA A 155 3.74 -9.64 -15.18
N PRO A 156 2.80 -9.62 -14.21
CA PRO A 156 2.96 -10.37 -12.96
C PRO A 156 2.94 -11.88 -13.23
N GLN A 157 3.84 -12.62 -12.58
CA GLN A 157 3.97 -14.08 -12.76
C GLN A 157 2.86 -14.88 -12.06
N LYS A 158 2.22 -14.30 -11.04
CA LYS A 158 1.21 -14.96 -10.21
C LYS A 158 -0.13 -14.22 -10.32
N GLN A 159 -1.21 -15.00 -10.44
CA GLN A 159 -2.58 -14.48 -10.37
C GLN A 159 -2.93 -13.95 -8.98
N GLY A 160 -4.00 -13.16 -8.87
CA GLY A 160 -4.55 -12.71 -7.60
C GLY A 160 -4.72 -11.20 -7.50
N ARG A 161 -4.84 -10.71 -6.27
CA ARG A 161 -5.01 -9.28 -6.01
C ARG A 161 -3.65 -8.60 -5.92
N TRP A 162 -3.46 -7.61 -6.77
CA TRP A 162 -2.27 -6.78 -6.83
C TRP A 162 -2.63 -5.36 -6.45
N LYS A 163 -1.74 -4.72 -5.70
CA LYS A 163 -1.77 -3.30 -5.40
C LYS A 163 -0.67 -2.63 -6.19
N ILE A 164 -1.02 -1.61 -6.96
CA ILE A 164 -0.05 -0.73 -7.60
C ILE A 164 0.01 0.55 -6.78
N THR A 165 1.22 0.94 -6.38
CA THR A 165 1.50 2.18 -5.67
C THR A 165 2.36 3.06 -6.57
N LEU A 166 1.92 4.29 -6.77
CA LEU A 166 2.62 5.35 -7.49
C LEU A 166 3.16 6.35 -6.47
N GLU A 167 4.48 6.52 -6.44
CA GLU A 167 5.14 7.63 -5.77
C GLU A 167 5.39 8.73 -6.81
N ILE A 168 4.92 9.95 -6.53
CA ILE A 168 5.22 11.13 -7.34
C ILE A 168 6.01 12.09 -6.47
N THR A 169 7.22 12.41 -6.91
CA THR A 169 8.05 13.45 -6.30
C THR A 169 7.80 14.76 -7.04
N PHE A 170 7.48 15.81 -6.30
CA PHE A 170 7.14 17.12 -6.86
C PHE A 170 7.74 18.25 -6.04
N LEU A 171 7.95 19.39 -6.70
CA LEU A 171 8.38 20.63 -6.09
C LEU A 171 7.16 21.53 -5.87
N TYR A 172 6.98 22.02 -4.64
CA TYR A 172 5.97 23.01 -4.28
C TYR A 172 6.62 24.10 -3.41
N HIS A 173 6.56 25.37 -3.84
CA HIS A 173 7.28 26.49 -3.22
C HIS A 173 8.76 26.19 -2.89
N GLN A 174 9.49 25.62 -3.85
CA GLN A 174 10.91 25.23 -3.69
C GLN A 174 11.19 24.13 -2.64
N LYS A 175 10.14 23.54 -2.06
CA LYS A 175 10.25 22.35 -1.20
C LYS A 175 9.95 21.10 -2.02
N GLU A 176 10.80 20.10 -1.91
CA GLU A 176 10.54 18.77 -2.45
C GLU A 176 9.57 18.01 -1.52
N SER A 177 8.52 17.48 -2.13
CA SER A 177 7.43 16.78 -1.46
C SER A 177 7.06 15.53 -2.25
N LYS A 178 6.43 14.58 -1.56
CA LYS A 178 6.07 13.28 -2.13
C LYS A 178 4.61 12.98 -1.89
N VAL A 179 3.96 12.41 -2.90
CA VAL A 179 2.62 11.85 -2.77
C VAL A 179 2.64 10.38 -3.15
N TYR A 180 1.90 9.60 -2.38
CA TYR A 180 1.72 8.17 -2.60
C TYR A 180 0.26 7.92 -2.96
N LEU A 181 0.03 7.38 -4.14
CA LEU A 181 -1.29 7.06 -4.65
C LEU A 181 -1.35 5.57 -4.96
N GLN A 182 -2.46 4.91 -4.64
CA GLN A 182 -2.57 3.47 -4.81
C GLN A 182 -3.88 3.05 -5.46
N ARG A 183 -3.84 1.86 -6.06
CA ARG A 183 -5.00 1.22 -6.66
C ARG A 183 -4.86 -0.30 -6.69
N ASP A 184 -5.98 -0.99 -6.50
CA ASP A 184 -6.06 -2.45 -6.54
C ASP A 184 -6.50 -2.95 -7.92
N PHE A 185 -5.87 -4.04 -8.36
CA PHE A 185 -6.18 -4.78 -9.58
C PHE A 185 -6.31 -6.27 -9.27
N VAL A 186 -7.13 -6.98 -10.05
CA VAL A 186 -7.24 -8.43 -9.97
C VAL A 186 -6.69 -9.03 -11.24
N VAL A 187 -5.63 -9.81 -11.10
CA VAL A 187 -5.00 -10.52 -12.21
C VAL A 187 -5.57 -11.92 -12.30
N LYS A 188 -6.06 -12.27 -13.49
CA LYS A 188 -6.49 -13.62 -13.87
C LYS A 188 -5.70 -14.02 -15.12
N ASN A 189 -5.23 -15.27 -15.18
CA ASN A 189 -4.77 -15.84 -16.46
C ASN A 189 -5.94 -16.55 -17.13
#